data_AF-A0A6L2MVW2-F1
#
_entry.id   AF-A0A6L2MVW2-F1
#
_cell.length_a   1.000
_cell.length_b   1.000
_cell.length_c   1.000
_cell.angle_alpha   90.00
_cell.angle_beta   90.00
_cell.angle_gamma   90.00
#
_symmetry.space_group_name_H-M   'P 1'
#
loop_
_entity.id
_entity.type
_entity.pdbx_description
1 polymer ?
#
loop_
_entity_poly.entity_id
_entity_poly.type
_entity_poly.pdbx_seq_one_letter_code
_entity_poly.pdbx_strand_id
1 'polypeptide(L)'
;MLKEDGEVILCAGAIGSPQLLLLSGIGPRPYLSSWGIPVVRHSAYVGNYMYDNPRNGISIVSPVPLEHSLIQVVGITDSVDQTNHVLMGQFCRRTVSTIWHYHGGCVVGRVVDRNLKVSGVNSLRVVDGSTFTVSPGTNPQATLLMLGRYMGMKILRERMRKSSD
;
A
#
# COMPACT_ATOMS: atom_id res chain seq x y z
N MET A 1 -17.03 21.63 9.06
CA MET A 1 -15.79 22.37 9.37
C MET A 1 -15.02 21.58 10.42
N LEU A 2 -13.69 21.50 10.34
CA LEU A 2 -12.88 20.86 11.37
C LEU A 2 -12.85 21.74 12.63
N LYS A 3 -12.83 21.11 13.82
CA LYS A 3 -12.51 21.81 15.08
C LYS A 3 -11.03 22.23 15.07
N GLU A 4 -10.68 23.17 15.95
CA GLU A 4 -9.28 23.57 16.17
C GLU A 4 -8.40 22.35 16.45
N ASP A 5 -7.20 22.34 15.85
CA ASP A 5 -6.26 21.20 15.80
C ASP A 5 -6.83 19.86 15.28
N GLY A 6 -8.03 19.87 14.71
CA GLY A 6 -8.64 18.73 14.03
C GLY A 6 -7.90 18.37 12.75
N GLU A 7 -7.86 17.07 12.44
CA GLU A 7 -7.24 16.52 11.23
C GLU A 7 -8.19 15.50 10.58
N VAL A 8 -8.19 15.44 9.25
CA VAL A 8 -8.78 14.34 8.47
C VAL A 8 -7.68 13.31 8.20
N ILE A 9 -7.99 12.03 8.40
CA ILE A 9 -7.06 10.93 8.15
C ILE A 9 -7.70 9.99 7.14
N LEU A 10 -7.06 9.82 5.99
CA LEU A 10 -7.46 8.83 4.99
C LEU A 10 -6.84 7.47 5.34
N CYS A 11 -7.70 6.47 5.47
CA CYS A 11 -7.34 5.07 5.70
C CYS A 11 -8.08 4.15 4.71
N ALA A 12 -8.25 4.59 3.46
CA ALA A 12 -9.03 3.91 2.44
C ALA A 12 -8.21 2.88 1.62
N GLY A 13 -6.99 2.57 2.08
CA GLY A 13 -6.12 1.57 1.49
C GLY A 13 -5.37 2.07 0.25
N ALA A 14 -4.51 1.20 -0.28
CA ALA A 14 -3.66 1.47 -1.45
C ALA A 14 -4.41 1.92 -2.70
N ILE A 15 -5.68 1.53 -2.84
CA ILE A 15 -6.54 1.91 -3.97
C ILE A 15 -7.38 3.15 -3.61
N GLY A 16 -8.09 3.11 -2.48
CA GLY A 16 -9.07 4.14 -2.14
C GLY A 16 -8.46 5.46 -1.74
N SER A 17 -7.35 5.47 -1.00
CA SER A 17 -6.71 6.72 -0.54
C SER A 17 -6.20 7.61 -1.67
N PRO A 18 -5.41 7.12 -2.65
CA PRO A 18 -5.04 7.95 -3.80
C PRO A 18 -6.26 8.34 -4.66
N GLN A 19 -7.26 7.47 -4.81
CA GLN A 19 -8.49 7.80 -5.53
C GLN A 19 -9.21 8.99 -4.88
N LEU A 20 -9.40 8.96 -3.57
CA LEU A 20 -10.07 10.05 -2.83
C LEU A 20 -9.28 11.36 -2.93
N LEU A 21 -7.95 11.32 -2.88
CA LEU A 21 -7.12 12.51 -3.08
C LEU A 21 -7.32 13.11 -4.49
N LEU A 22 -7.29 12.27 -5.53
CA LEU A 22 -7.49 12.70 -6.91
C LEU A 22 -8.88 13.32 -7.10
N LEU A 23 -9.94 12.65 -6.62
CA LEU A 23 -11.31 13.16 -6.69
C LEU A 23 -11.51 14.44 -5.87
N SER A 24 -10.69 14.66 -4.84
CA SER A 24 -10.68 15.88 -4.03
C SER A 24 -9.80 16.99 -4.61
N GLY A 25 -9.29 16.85 -5.84
CA GLY A 25 -8.47 17.87 -6.50
C GLY A 25 -7.01 17.94 -6.01
N ILE A 26 -6.53 16.90 -5.32
CA ILE A 26 -5.13 16.79 -4.85
C ILE A 26 -4.42 15.75 -5.72
N GLY A 27 -3.57 16.21 -6.66
CA GLY A 27 -2.96 15.32 -7.64
C GLY A 27 -2.23 16.03 -8.79
N PRO A 28 -1.82 15.30 -9.85
CA PRO A 28 -1.10 15.90 -10.97
C PRO A 28 -2.02 16.89 -11.70
N ARG A 29 -1.60 18.16 -11.82
CA ARG A 29 -2.45 19.23 -12.38
C ARG A 29 -2.92 18.90 -13.80
N PRO A 30 -2.05 18.47 -14.74
CA PRO A 30 -2.48 18.14 -16.09
C PRO A 30 -3.53 17.01 -16.12
N TYR A 31 -3.35 15.99 -15.28
CA TYR A 31 -4.29 14.86 -15.17
C TYR A 31 -5.63 15.30 -14.61
N LEU A 32 -5.65 16.03 -13.48
CA LEU A 32 -6.91 16.49 -12.89
C LEU A 32 -7.67 17.43 -13.84
N SER A 33 -6.97 18.36 -14.48
CA SER A 33 -7.57 19.30 -15.43
C SER A 33 -8.14 18.58 -16.66
N SER A 34 -7.54 17.49 -17.15
CA SER A 34 -8.11 16.73 -18.29
C SER A 34 -9.44 16.06 -17.96
N TRP A 35 -9.73 15.81 -16.68
CA TRP A 35 -10.99 15.27 -16.20
C TRP A 35 -11.98 16.36 -15.74
N GLY A 36 -11.64 17.65 -15.89
CA GLY A 36 -12.47 18.75 -15.41
C GLY A 36 -12.54 18.86 -13.87
N ILE A 37 -11.64 18.20 -13.14
CA ILE A 37 -11.59 18.24 -11.68
C ILE A 37 -10.87 19.53 -11.25
N PRO A 38 -11.49 20.39 -10.40
CA PRO A 38 -10.82 21.56 -9.86
C PRO A 38 -9.55 21.18 -9.08
N VAL A 39 -8.42 21.82 -9.41
CA VAL A 39 -7.14 21.50 -8.78
C VAL A 39 -6.99 22.30 -7.48
N VAL A 40 -7.24 21.64 -6.35
CA VAL A 40 -7.00 22.17 -5.00
C VAL A 40 -5.51 22.25 -4.71
N ARG A 41 -4.75 21.18 -5.02
CA ARG A 41 -3.31 21.13 -4.81
C ARG A 41 -2.63 20.27 -5.87
N HIS A 42 -1.62 20.84 -6.51
CA HIS A 42 -0.74 20.05 -7.36
C HIS A 42 0.13 19.11 -6.53
N SER A 43 0.03 17.82 -6.80
CA SER A 43 0.90 16.77 -6.26
C SER A 43 1.19 15.72 -7.34
N ALA A 44 2.38 15.75 -7.92
CA ALA A 44 2.72 14.99 -9.12
C ALA A 44 2.67 13.46 -8.95
N TYR A 45 2.73 12.96 -7.72
CA TYR A 45 2.94 11.53 -7.44
C TYR A 45 1.73 10.82 -6.82
N VAL A 46 0.59 11.51 -6.60
CA VAL A 46 -0.64 10.85 -6.12
C VAL A 46 -1.07 9.81 -7.16
N GLY A 47 -1.33 8.58 -6.71
CA GLY A 47 -1.70 7.44 -7.56
C GLY A 47 -0.52 6.80 -8.29
N ASN A 48 0.71 7.33 -8.16
CA ASN A 48 1.92 6.71 -8.71
C ASN A 48 2.59 5.80 -7.68
N TYR A 49 3.61 5.04 -8.10
CA TYR A 49 4.35 4.11 -7.23
C TYR A 49 3.41 3.11 -6.53
N MET A 50 2.50 2.52 -7.30
CA MET A 50 1.65 1.42 -6.84
C MET A 50 2.36 0.11 -7.17
N TYR A 51 2.41 -0.79 -6.19
CA TYR A 51 3.14 -2.05 -6.25
C TYR A 51 2.21 -3.19 -5.85
N ASP A 52 2.40 -4.35 -6.48
CA ASP A 52 1.78 -5.59 -6.05
C ASP A 52 2.82 -6.72 -6.12
N ASN A 53 2.95 -7.46 -5.02
CA ASN A 53 3.90 -8.54 -4.94
C ASN A 53 3.39 -9.74 -5.77
N PRO A 54 4.17 -10.26 -6.73
CA PRO A 54 3.74 -11.38 -7.54
C PRO A 54 3.70 -12.67 -6.71
N ARG A 55 2.67 -13.49 -6.96
CA ARG A 55 2.53 -14.85 -6.44
C ARG A 55 2.52 -15.84 -7.59
N ASN A 56 3.45 -16.78 -7.55
CA ASN A 56 3.39 -18.01 -8.34
C ASN A 56 3.09 -19.18 -7.42
N GLY A 57 2.32 -20.16 -7.89
CA GLY A 57 1.95 -21.33 -7.11
C GLY A 57 1.75 -22.55 -8.00
N ILE A 58 1.88 -23.72 -7.40
CA ILE A 58 1.59 -25.02 -8.04
C ILE A 58 0.52 -25.69 -7.18
N SER A 59 -0.52 -26.21 -7.80
CA SER A 59 -1.54 -27.02 -7.13
C SER A 59 -1.25 -28.48 -7.39
N ILE A 60 -1.03 -29.25 -6.32
CA ILE A 60 -0.78 -30.69 -6.39
C ILE A 60 -2.06 -31.39 -5.93
N VAL A 61 -2.52 -32.36 -6.72
CA VAL A 61 -3.62 -33.24 -6.33
C VAL A 61 -3.03 -34.43 -5.59
N SER A 62 -3.19 -34.46 -4.27
CA SER A 62 -2.71 -35.56 -3.45
C SER A 62 -3.55 -36.83 -3.67
N PRO A 63 -2.93 -38.02 -3.78
CA PRO A 63 -3.66 -39.28 -3.87
C PRO A 63 -4.32 -39.67 -2.54
N VAL A 64 -3.91 -39.04 -1.43
CA VAL A 64 -4.48 -39.24 -0.10
C VAL A 64 -5.08 -37.93 0.41
N PRO A 65 -6.19 -37.96 1.18
CA PRO A 65 -6.71 -36.76 1.82
C PRO A 65 -5.64 -36.11 2.70
N LEU A 66 -5.46 -34.80 2.53
CA LEU A 66 -4.60 -33.98 3.38
C LEU A 66 -5.49 -33.17 4.32
N GLU A 67 -5.04 -32.97 5.56
CA GLU A 67 -5.61 -31.92 6.40
C GLU A 67 -5.32 -30.55 5.76
N HIS A 68 -6.24 -29.61 5.91
CA HIS A 68 -6.08 -28.26 5.37
C HIS A 68 -4.85 -27.57 5.99
N SER A 69 -3.81 -27.36 5.19
CA SER A 69 -2.64 -26.57 5.57
C SER A 69 -2.62 -25.22 4.85
N LEU A 70 -1.96 -24.22 5.46
CA LEU A 70 -1.63 -22.95 4.80
C LEU A 70 -0.67 -23.20 3.63
N ILE A 71 -0.42 -22.17 2.80
CA ILE A 71 0.58 -22.24 1.72
C ILE A 71 1.91 -22.80 2.27
N GLN A 72 2.34 -23.92 1.71
CA GLN A 72 3.62 -24.55 2.02
C GLN A 72 4.60 -24.33 0.88
N VAL A 73 5.86 -24.12 1.24
CA VAL A 73 6.96 -24.22 0.27
C VAL A 73 7.20 -25.71 0.04
N VAL A 74 6.83 -26.21 -1.13
CA VAL A 74 7.12 -27.59 -1.53
C VAL A 74 8.58 -27.67 -1.96
N GLY A 75 9.29 -28.70 -1.48
CA GLY A 75 10.71 -28.92 -1.77
C GLY A 75 10.99 -29.17 -3.25
N ILE A 76 12.29 -29.25 -3.58
CA ILE A 76 12.79 -29.50 -4.93
C ILE A 76 12.59 -30.98 -5.29
N THR A 77 12.09 -31.28 -6.48
CA THR A 77 11.91 -32.65 -7.00
C THR A 77 13.02 -33.00 -7.98
N ASP A 78 13.53 -34.23 -7.96
CA ASP A 78 14.58 -34.69 -8.89
C ASP A 78 14.06 -35.06 -10.30
N SER A 79 12.74 -35.05 -10.51
CA SER A 79 12.08 -35.59 -11.72
C SER A 79 12.00 -34.62 -12.91
N VAL A 80 12.53 -33.41 -12.78
CA VAL A 80 12.45 -32.36 -13.80
C VAL A 80 13.74 -31.52 -13.79
N ASP A 81 14.20 -31.08 -14.96
CA ASP A 81 15.37 -30.19 -15.08
C ASP A 81 15.13 -28.86 -14.34
N GLN A 82 15.64 -28.77 -13.12
CA GLN A 82 15.54 -27.59 -12.26
C GLN A 82 16.51 -26.47 -12.68
N THR A 83 17.41 -26.72 -13.62
CA THR A 83 18.46 -25.76 -14.03
C THR A 83 18.04 -24.88 -15.21
N ASN A 84 16.90 -25.16 -15.83
CA ASN A 84 16.40 -24.40 -16.96
C ASN A 84 15.73 -23.07 -16.54
N HIS A 85 16.55 -22.05 -16.33
CA HIS A 85 16.09 -20.72 -15.94
C HIS A 85 15.21 -20.02 -16.99
N VAL A 86 15.34 -20.38 -18.27
CA VAL A 86 14.48 -19.83 -19.33
C VAL A 86 13.04 -20.33 -19.17
N LEU A 87 12.86 -21.65 -19.01
CA LEU A 87 11.55 -22.25 -18.76
C LEU A 87 10.95 -21.78 -17.43
N MET A 88 11.76 -21.69 -16.36
CA MET A 88 11.31 -21.14 -15.08
C MET A 88 10.82 -19.69 -15.23
N GLY A 89 11.54 -18.85 -15.97
CA GLY A 89 11.11 -17.48 -16.25
C GLY A 89 9.83 -17.41 -17.09
N GLN A 90 9.60 -18.36 -18.00
CA GLN A 90 8.33 -18.46 -18.74
C GLN A 90 7.19 -18.90 -17.82
N PHE A 91 7.41 -19.88 -16.94
CA PHE A 91 6.44 -20.30 -15.93
C PHE A 91 6.05 -19.11 -15.05
N CYS A 92 7.01 -18.39 -14.47
CA CYS A 92 6.74 -17.24 -13.61
C CYS A 92 5.84 -16.21 -14.31
N ARG A 93 6.13 -15.86 -15.58
CA ARG A 93 5.33 -14.89 -16.34
C ARG A 93 3.94 -15.40 -16.70
N ARG A 94 3.80 -16.69 -17.02
CA ARG A 94 2.52 -17.28 -17.47
C ARG A 94 1.56 -17.58 -16.32
N THR A 95 2.07 -17.82 -15.11
CA THR A 95 1.27 -18.26 -13.96
C THR A 95 1.18 -17.22 -12.84
N VAL A 96 1.78 -16.04 -13.03
CA VAL A 96 1.76 -14.99 -12.01
C VAL A 96 0.33 -14.58 -11.67
N SER A 97 0.09 -14.42 -10.38
CA SER A 97 -1.12 -13.86 -9.81
C SER A 97 -0.74 -12.82 -8.75
N THR A 98 -1.71 -12.05 -8.28
CA THR A 98 -1.52 -11.20 -7.11
C THR A 98 -1.38 -12.07 -5.85
N ILE A 99 -0.58 -11.62 -4.87
CA ILE A 99 -0.63 -12.14 -3.49
C ILE A 99 -1.59 -11.34 -2.61
N TRP A 100 -2.32 -10.39 -3.20
CA TRP A 100 -3.24 -9.46 -2.54
C TRP A 100 -2.57 -8.54 -1.51
N HIS A 101 -1.26 -8.32 -1.63
CA HIS A 101 -0.47 -7.41 -0.77
C HIS A 101 -0.08 -6.14 -1.52
N TYR A 102 -0.98 -5.61 -2.34
CA TYR A 102 -0.75 -4.37 -3.07
C TYR A 102 -0.65 -3.17 -2.11
N HIS A 103 0.28 -2.26 -2.43
CA HIS A 103 0.66 -1.13 -1.59
C HIS A 103 1.15 0.04 -2.45
N GLY A 104 1.38 1.20 -1.83
CA GLY A 104 1.78 2.40 -2.54
C GLY A 104 0.62 3.23 -3.11
N GLY A 105 0.92 4.27 -3.89
CA GLY A 105 -0.07 5.25 -4.36
C GLY A 105 -0.03 6.60 -3.61
N CYS A 106 0.37 6.61 -2.34
CA CYS A 106 0.54 7.82 -1.51
C CYS A 106 1.87 7.79 -0.75
N VAL A 107 2.95 7.40 -1.42
CA VAL A 107 4.22 7.04 -0.76
C VAL A 107 4.90 8.21 -0.02
N VAL A 108 5.56 7.85 1.10
CA VAL A 108 6.35 8.79 1.92
C VAL A 108 7.47 9.44 1.09
N GLY A 109 7.68 10.74 1.28
CA GLY A 109 8.67 11.55 0.56
C GLY A 109 8.22 11.99 -0.84
N ARG A 110 7.05 11.54 -1.31
CA ARG A 110 6.47 11.96 -2.60
C ARG A 110 5.09 12.60 -2.43
N VAL A 111 4.18 11.93 -1.73
CA VAL A 111 2.81 12.40 -1.48
C VAL A 111 2.64 12.83 -0.04
N VAL A 112 3.15 12.04 0.89
CA VAL A 112 3.11 12.35 2.33
C VAL A 112 4.51 12.54 2.91
N ASP A 113 4.64 13.25 4.02
CA ASP A 113 5.89 13.41 4.77
C ASP A 113 6.16 12.23 5.73
N ARG A 114 7.23 12.31 6.53
CA ARG A 114 7.59 11.28 7.54
C ARG A 114 6.61 11.17 8.71
N ASN A 115 5.74 12.16 8.87
CA ASN A 115 4.63 12.15 9.83
C ASN A 115 3.31 11.78 9.17
N LEU A 116 3.36 11.29 7.92
CA LEU A 116 2.25 10.88 7.08
C LEU A 116 1.26 12.01 6.77
N LYS A 117 1.69 13.27 6.85
CA LYS A 117 0.91 14.44 6.43
C LYS A 117 1.00 14.61 4.93
N VAL A 118 -0.13 14.92 4.28
CA VAL A 118 -0.16 15.21 2.84
C VAL A 118 0.60 16.51 2.57
N SER A 119 1.61 16.43 1.71
CA SER A 119 2.53 17.55 1.47
C SER A 119 1.81 18.78 0.92
N GLY A 120 1.90 19.88 1.66
CA GLY A 120 1.30 21.17 1.27
C GLY A 120 -0.23 21.24 1.44
N VAL A 121 -0.82 20.33 2.22
CA VAL A 121 -2.22 20.38 2.65
C VAL A 121 -2.27 20.28 4.17
N ASN A 122 -2.85 21.29 4.81
CA ASN A 122 -2.98 21.32 6.26
C ASN A 122 -4.06 20.34 6.74
N SER A 123 -3.88 19.80 7.95
CA SER A 123 -4.87 18.96 8.63
C SER A 123 -5.33 17.73 7.84
N LEU A 124 -4.47 17.18 6.97
CA LEU A 124 -4.75 15.98 6.18
C LEU A 124 -3.58 14.98 6.26
N ARG A 125 -3.89 13.73 6.59
CA ARG A 125 -2.94 12.61 6.62
C ARG A 125 -3.45 11.42 5.80
N VAL A 126 -2.54 10.53 5.41
CA VAL A 126 -2.86 9.20 4.87
C VAL A 126 -2.17 8.15 5.74
N VAL A 127 -2.92 7.22 6.33
CA VAL A 127 -2.39 6.21 7.26
C VAL A 127 -2.93 4.84 6.90
N ASP A 128 -2.35 4.23 5.86
CA ASP A 128 -2.67 2.87 5.40
C ASP A 128 -1.56 2.30 4.49
N GLY A 129 -1.83 1.19 3.80
CA GLY A 129 -0.89 0.53 2.89
C GLY A 129 -0.41 1.39 1.72
N SER A 130 -1.09 2.50 1.41
CA SER A 130 -0.70 3.38 0.31
C SER A 130 0.61 4.14 0.55
N THR A 131 1.07 4.21 1.81
CA THR A 131 2.26 5.01 2.16
C THR A 131 3.58 4.25 1.99
N PHE A 132 3.53 2.94 1.74
CA PHE A 132 4.72 2.08 1.63
C PHE A 132 5.24 2.00 0.21
N THR A 133 6.57 1.94 0.06
CA THR A 133 7.24 1.63 -1.21
C THR A 133 7.66 0.16 -1.34
N VAL A 134 7.66 -0.57 -0.22
CA VAL A 134 7.99 -1.99 -0.12
C VAL A 134 7.05 -2.62 0.91
N SER A 135 6.55 -3.83 0.63
CA SER A 135 5.71 -4.57 1.57
C SER A 135 6.43 -4.79 2.91
N PRO A 136 5.83 -4.40 4.05
CA PRO A 136 6.43 -4.63 5.36
C PRO A 136 6.25 -6.10 5.79
N GLY A 137 7.22 -6.94 5.40
CA GLY A 137 7.23 -8.38 5.68
C GLY A 137 6.39 -9.20 4.69
N THR A 138 6.34 -10.52 4.88
CA THR A 138 5.61 -11.44 4.01
C THR A 138 4.10 -11.20 4.05
N ASN A 139 3.55 -11.00 5.26
CA ASN A 139 2.14 -10.69 5.48
C ASN A 139 2.02 -9.30 6.15
N PRO A 140 1.61 -8.25 5.41
CA PRO A 140 1.73 -6.87 5.89
C PRO A 140 0.65 -6.46 6.90
N GLN A 141 -0.37 -7.28 7.11
CA GLN A 141 -1.54 -6.95 7.93
C GLN A 141 -1.18 -6.51 9.35
N ALA A 142 -0.31 -7.26 10.04
CA ALA A 142 0.08 -6.93 11.41
C ALA A 142 0.77 -5.56 11.49
N THR A 143 1.63 -5.25 10.52
CA THR A 143 2.29 -3.96 10.42
C THR A 143 1.31 -2.83 10.18
N LEU A 144 0.30 -3.03 9.32
CA LEU A 144 -0.74 -2.02 9.06
C LEU A 144 -1.63 -1.76 10.27
N LEU A 145 -2.02 -2.80 11.00
CA LEU A 145 -2.75 -2.66 12.27
C LEU A 145 -1.95 -1.86 13.30
N MET A 146 -0.65 -2.17 13.42
CA MET A 146 0.26 -1.44 14.30
C MET A 146 0.39 0.03 13.88
N LEU A 147 0.55 0.30 12.57
CA LEU A 147 0.72 1.65 12.03
C LEU A 147 -0.43 2.58 12.43
N GLY A 148 -1.67 2.09 12.32
CA GLY A 148 -2.86 2.86 12.69
C GLY A 148 -2.81 3.33 14.15
N ARG A 149 -2.56 2.39 15.08
CA ARG A 149 -2.43 2.72 16.51
C ARG A 149 -1.22 3.62 16.79
N TYR A 150 -0.08 3.32 16.18
CA TYR A 150 1.15 4.09 16.35
C TYR A 150 0.94 5.56 15.98
N MET A 151 0.33 5.83 14.82
CA MET A 151 0.04 7.19 14.38
C MET A 151 -1.00 7.88 15.25
N GLY A 152 -2.04 7.18 15.69
CA GLY A 152 -3.00 7.73 16.65
C GLY A 152 -2.34 8.20 17.94
N MET A 153 -1.46 7.37 18.52
CA MET A 153 -0.71 7.74 19.73
C MET A 153 0.25 8.90 19.50
N LYS A 154 0.91 8.94 18.34
CA LYS A 154 1.82 10.03 17.98
C LYS A 154 1.08 11.37 17.86
N ILE A 155 -0.07 11.39 17.18
CA ILE A 155 -0.94 12.57 17.06
C ILE A 155 -1.41 13.07 18.43
N LEU A 156 -1.82 12.15 19.32
CA LEU A 156 -2.24 12.53 20.69
C LEU A 156 -1.09 13.18 21.48
N ARG A 157 0.12 12.62 21.41
CA ARG A 157 1.30 13.20 22.07
C ARG A 157 1.65 14.58 21.52
N GLU A 158 1.58 14.76 20.19
CA GLU A 158 1.81 16.06 19.54
C GLU A 158 0.82 17.12 20.06
N ARG A 159 -0.46 16.75 20.24
CA ARG A 159 -1.50 17.65 20.78
C ARG A 159 -1.28 17.98 22.25
N MET A 160 -0.98 16.99 23.08
CA MET A 160 -0.71 17.21 24.51
C MET A 160 0.48 18.16 24.72
N ARG A 161 1.52 18.04 23.90
CA ARG A 161 2.69 18.93 23.99
C ARG A 161 2.35 20.37 23.64
N LYS A 162 1.49 20.59 22.63
CA LYS A 162 1.00 21.93 22.26
C LYS A 162 0.15 22.58 23.34
N SER A 163 -0.63 21.81 24.11
CA SER A 163 -1.46 22.37 25.19
C SER A 163 -0.69 22.72 26.47
N SER A 164 0.58 22.29 26.56
CA SER A 164 1.47 22.56 27.69
C SER A 164 2.40 23.76 27.47
N ASP A 165 2.47 24.28 26.24
CA ASP A 165 3.22 25.48 25.84
C ASP A 165 2.27 26.69 25.78
#